data_AF-A0A8T2IS92-F1
#
_entry.id   AF-A0A8T2IS92-F1
#
_cell.length_a   1.000
_cell.length_b   1.000
_cell.length_c   1.000
_cell.angle_alpha   90.00
_cell.angle_beta   90.00
_cell.angle_gamma   90.00
#
_symmetry.space_group_name_H-M   'P 1'
#
loop_
_entity.id
_entity.type
_entity.pdbx_description
1 polymer ?
#
loop_
_entity_poly.entity_id
_entity_poly.type
_entity_poly.pdbx_seq_one_letter_code
_entity_poly.pdbx_strand_id
1 'polypeptide(L)'
;MMQKAWNIYSTFLCCKSSCQVNVEGQSRINKEMLLEPNSLMFQKLQDQIFNLMKYDSYSRFLKSETYLKLKSREETDRPGAGESVPKRASRIYNT
;
A
#
# COMPACT_ATOMS: atom_id res chain seq x y z
N MET A 1 21.18 -4.11 12.59
CA MET A 1 19.95 -3.39 13.02
C MET A 1 20.22 -1.89 13.17
N MET A 2 21.27 -1.50 13.89
CA MET A 2 21.71 -0.11 14.09
C MET A 2 21.87 0.71 12.80
N GLN A 3 22.61 0.18 11.80
CA GLN A 3 22.80 0.88 10.53
C GLN A 3 21.48 1.26 9.83
N LYS A 4 20.48 0.36 9.89
CA LYS A 4 19.16 0.59 9.29
C LYS A 4 18.37 1.64 10.08
N ALA A 5 18.39 1.57 11.41
CA ALA A 5 17.73 2.56 12.26
C ALA A 5 18.30 3.97 12.03
N TRP A 6 19.64 4.09 11.94
CA TRP A 6 20.31 5.34 11.61
C TRP A 6 19.93 5.87 10.23
N ASN A 7 19.91 5.02 9.21
CA ASN A 7 19.50 5.41 7.87
C ASN A 7 18.06 5.94 7.86
N ILE A 8 17.11 5.20 8.46
CA ILE A 8 15.71 5.61 8.56
C ILE A 8 15.60 6.98 9.26
N TYR A 9 16.28 7.16 10.39
CA TYR A 9 16.28 8.43 11.09
C TYR A 9 16.84 9.57 10.24
N SER A 10 18.03 9.38 9.65
CA SER A 10 18.70 10.42 8.86
C SER A 10 17.91 10.82 7.62
N THR A 11 17.23 9.87 6.99
CA THR A 11 16.54 10.08 5.71
C THR A 11 15.10 10.57 5.92
N PHE A 12 14.40 10.12 6.95
CA PHE A 12 12.95 10.37 7.06
C PHE A 12 12.54 11.15 8.32
N LEU A 13 13.35 11.18 9.39
CA LEU A 13 12.96 11.81 10.66
C LEU A 13 13.79 13.04 11.04
N CYS A 14 15.01 13.15 10.51
CA CYS A 14 15.88 14.29 10.74
C CYS A 14 15.24 15.58 10.18
N CYS A 15 15.20 16.64 10.98
CA CYS A 15 14.64 17.94 10.57
C CYS A 15 15.38 18.62 9.43
N LYS A 16 16.61 18.18 9.12
CA LYS A 16 17.40 18.65 7.98
C LYS A 16 17.26 17.77 6.74
N SER A 17 16.46 16.71 6.79
CA SER A 17 16.30 15.80 5.67
C SER A 17 15.40 16.41 4.59
N SER A 18 15.79 16.24 3.32
CA SER A 18 14.97 16.56 2.15
C SER A 18 13.76 15.64 2.00
N CYS A 19 13.79 14.46 2.64
CA CYS A 19 12.73 13.45 2.57
C CYS A 19 12.01 13.27 3.91
N GLN A 20 12.01 14.32 4.76
CA GLN A 20 11.32 14.26 6.04
C GLN A 20 9.84 13.93 5.85
N VAL A 21 9.38 12.90 6.57
CA VAL A 21 7.99 12.44 6.47
C VAL A 21 7.11 13.15 7.50
N ASN A 22 5.84 13.36 7.15
CA ASN A 22 4.88 14.03 8.03
C ASN A 22 4.34 13.06 9.09
N VAL A 23 4.95 13.03 10.28
CA VAL A 23 4.55 12.20 11.42
C VAL A 23 4.61 12.98 12.73
N GLU A 24 3.68 12.68 13.64
CA GLU A 24 3.65 13.28 14.95
C GLU A 24 4.60 12.54 15.91
N GLY A 25 5.24 13.28 16.81
CA GLY A 25 6.10 12.69 17.83
C GLY A 25 7.46 12.19 17.31
N GLN A 26 7.89 12.61 16.11
CA GLN A 26 9.24 12.32 15.60
C GLN A 26 10.37 12.72 16.57
N SER A 27 10.14 13.77 17.39
CA SER A 27 11.09 14.24 18.41
C SER A 27 11.35 13.22 19.53
N ARG A 28 10.49 12.20 19.67
CA ARG A 28 10.67 11.11 20.64
C ARG A 28 11.76 10.13 20.24
N ILE A 29 12.18 10.11 18.96
CA ILE A 29 13.32 9.33 18.51
C ILE A 29 14.56 10.22 18.58
N ASN A 30 15.43 9.96 19.55
CA ASN A 30 16.69 10.67 19.72
C ASN A 30 17.88 9.81 19.24
N LYS A 31 19.07 10.42 19.19
CA LYS A 31 20.30 9.75 18.74
C LYS A 31 20.78 8.68 19.72
N GLU A 32 20.52 8.83 21.02
CA GLU A 32 20.89 7.81 22.02
C GLU A 32 20.11 6.50 21.79
N MET A 33 18.82 6.57 21.47
CA MET A 33 18.01 5.40 21.12
C MET A 33 18.48 4.69 19.84
N LEU A 34 19.24 5.38 18.99
CA LEU A 34 19.83 4.76 17.80
C LEU A 34 21.12 3.99 18.10
N LEU A 35 21.69 4.13 19.31
CA LEU A 35 22.83 3.31 19.77
C LEU A 35 22.36 1.90 20.14
N GLU A 36 21.18 1.78 20.73
CA GLU A 36 20.52 0.52 21.07
C GLU A 36 19.15 0.43 20.40
N PRO A 37 19.10 0.18 19.08
CA PRO A 37 17.85 0.15 18.34
C PRO A 37 16.98 -1.03 18.79
N ASN A 38 15.68 -0.79 18.94
CA ASN A 38 14.70 -1.85 19.13
C ASN A 38 13.84 -2.02 17.86
N SER A 39 13.33 -3.23 17.62
CA SER A 39 12.56 -3.55 16.41
C SER A 39 11.23 -2.81 16.28
N LEU A 40 10.67 -2.31 17.39
CA LEU A 40 9.39 -1.62 17.47
C LEU A 40 9.54 -0.09 17.57
N MET A 41 10.75 0.45 17.53
CA MET A 41 11.00 1.86 17.85
C MET A 41 10.33 2.82 16.86
N PHE A 42 10.10 2.37 15.64
CA PHE A 42 9.43 3.13 14.59
C PHE A 42 7.97 2.71 14.39
N GLN A 43 7.44 1.72 15.13
CA GLN A 43 6.13 1.14 14.88
C GLN A 43 5.02 2.21 14.84
N LYS A 44 4.98 3.08 15.84
CA LYS A 44 3.98 4.16 15.91
C LYS A 44 4.08 5.14 14.73
N LEU A 45 5.31 5.49 14.33
CA LEU A 45 5.54 6.39 13.19
C LEU A 45 5.16 5.71 11.87
N GLN A 46 5.46 4.42 11.74
CA GLN A 46 5.07 3.61 10.60
C GLN A 46 3.54 3.51 10.47
N ASP A 47 2.83 3.29 11.58
CA ASP A 47 1.36 3.22 11.60
C ASP A 47 0.73 4.56 11.15
N GLN A 48 1.32 5.68 11.54
CA GLN A 48 0.89 7.01 11.07
C GLN A 48 1.08 7.18 9.57
N ILE A 49 2.25 6.84 9.03
CA ILE A 49 2.48 6.89 7.58
C ILE A 49 1.57 5.94 6.83
N PHE A 50 1.36 4.73 7.34
CA PHE A 50 0.47 3.76 6.73
C PHE A 50 -0.95 4.32 6.62
N ASN A 51 -1.49 4.88 7.69
CA ASN A 51 -2.83 5.47 7.69
C ASN A 51 -2.91 6.71 6.79
N LEU A 52 -1.91 7.60 6.85
CA LEU A 52 -1.81 8.76 5.96
C LEU A 52 -1.88 8.32 4.49
N MET A 53 -1.03 7.36 4.11
CA MET A 53 -1.00 6.82 2.74
C MET A 53 -2.30 6.13 2.37
N LYS A 54 -2.88 5.32 3.27
CA LYS A 54 -4.11 4.57 3.04
C LYS A 54 -5.28 5.50 2.67
N TYR A 55 -5.44 6.60 3.39
CA TYR A 55 -6.59 7.49 3.21
C TYR A 55 -6.38 8.56 2.14
N ASP A 56 -5.13 8.92 1.85
CA ASP A 56 -4.79 9.91 0.84
C ASP A 56 -4.28 9.26 -0.47
N SER A 57 -3.00 8.90 -0.50
CA SER A 57 -2.33 8.49 -1.73
C SER A 57 -2.85 7.18 -2.31
N TYR A 58 -3.17 6.19 -1.47
CA TYR A 58 -3.74 4.91 -1.90
C TYR A 58 -5.16 5.09 -2.44
N SER A 59 -5.99 5.88 -1.77
CA SER A 59 -7.33 6.24 -2.25
C SER A 59 -7.29 6.91 -3.63
N ARG A 60 -6.34 7.82 -3.86
CA ARG A 60 -6.11 8.44 -5.17
C ARG A 60 -5.53 7.46 -6.20
N PHE A 61 -4.61 6.59 -5.79
CA PHE A 61 -3.99 5.58 -6.65
C PHE A 61 -5.02 4.62 -7.25
N LEU A 62 -5.97 4.11 -6.47
CA LEU A 62 -7.03 3.21 -6.97
C LEU A 62 -7.95 3.85 -8.02
N LYS A 63 -8.00 5.19 -8.08
CA LYS A 63 -8.75 5.95 -9.08
C LYS A 63 -7.88 6.45 -10.24
N SER A 64 -6.56 6.31 -10.13
CA SER A 64 -5.61 6.81 -11.12
C SER A 64 -5.63 5.98 -12.39
N GLU A 65 -5.30 6.62 -13.52
CA GLU A 65 -5.14 5.92 -14.80
C GLU A 65 -4.12 4.77 -14.72
N THR A 66 -3.06 4.93 -13.94
CA THR A 66 -2.02 3.92 -13.77
C THR A 66 -2.61 2.62 -13.26
N TYR A 67 -3.43 2.68 -12.21
CA TYR A 67 -4.10 1.51 -11.66
C TYR A 67 -5.15 0.96 -12.62
N LEU A 68 -5.99 1.84 -13.20
CA LEU A 68 -7.08 1.42 -14.08
C LEU A 68 -6.57 0.73 -15.37
N LYS A 69 -5.47 1.20 -15.95
CA LYS A 69 -4.82 0.56 -17.12
C LYS A 69 -4.27 -0.82 -16.79
N LEU A 70 -3.73 -1.01 -15.59
CA LEU A 70 -3.26 -2.33 -15.14
C LEU A 70 -4.43 -3.28 -14.89
N LYS A 71 -5.49 -2.78 -14.24
CA LYS A 71 -6.71 -3.55 -13.96
C LYS A 71 -7.39 -4.02 -15.25
N SER A 72 -7.56 -3.14 -16.23
CA SER A 72 -8.18 -3.50 -17.51
C SER A 72 -7.34 -4.54 -18.27
N ARG A 73 -6.00 -4.43 -18.22
CA ARG A 73 -5.12 -5.44 -18.81
C ARG A 73 -5.28 -6.81 -18.15
N GLU A 74 -5.35 -6.87 -16.83
CA GLU A 74 -5.58 -8.12 -16.10
C GLU A 74 -6.96 -8.73 -16.42
N GLU A 75 -7.99 -7.91 -16.61
CA GLU A 75 -9.32 -8.37 -17.00
C GLU A 75 -9.38 -8.87 -18.44
N THR A 76 -8.59 -8.30 -19.34
CA THR A 76 -8.51 -8.70 -20.75
C THR A 76 -7.70 -10.00 -20.93
N ASP A 77 -6.72 -10.25 -20.06
CA ASP A 77 -5.90 -11.47 -20.05
C ASP A 77 -6.58 -12.65 -19.32
N ARG A 78 -7.79 -12.45 -18.76
CA ARG A 78 -8.64 -13.55 -18.29
C ARG A 78 -9.30 -14.21 -19.51
N PRO A 79 -9.00 -15.48 -19.84
CA PRO A 79 -9.69 -16.18 -20.91
C PRO A 79 -11.16 -16.42 -20.52
N GLY A 80 -12.07 -15.69 -21.17
CA GLY A 80 -13.47 -16.10 -21.39
C GLY A 80 -14.42 -16.09 -20.19
N ALA A 81 -14.99 -14.93 -19.88
CA ALA A 81 -16.37 -14.84 -19.34
C ALA A 81 -17.25 -14.13 -20.38
N GLY A 82 -17.26 -14.68 -21.59
CA GLY A 82 -17.94 -14.11 -22.76
C GLY A 82 -18.69 -15.15 -23.60
N GLU A 83 -19.04 -16.31 -23.04
CA GLU A 83 -20.00 -17.21 -23.67
C GLU A 83 -21.32 -17.16 -22.91
N SER A 84 -22.23 -16.33 -23.39
CA SER A 84 -23.65 -16.49 -23.14
C SER A 84 -24.09 -17.83 -23.71
N VAL A 85 -24.11 -18.87 -22.87
CA VAL A 85 -24.67 -20.18 -23.23
C VAL A 85 -26.12 -19.97 -23.68
N PRO A 86 -26.52 -20.35 -24.91
CA PRO A 86 -27.91 -20.29 -25.31
C PRO A 86 -28.72 -21.23 -24.43
N LYS A 87 -29.77 -20.72 -23.77
CA LYS A 87 -30.74 -21.55 -23.05
C LYS A 87 -31.35 -22.53 -24.05
N ARG A 88 -30.87 -23.77 -24.05
CA ARG A 88 -31.47 -24.86 -24.83
C ARG A 88 -32.89 -25.06 -24.30
N ALA A 89 -33.88 -24.63 -25.08
CA ALA A 89 -35.28 -24.83 -24.77
C ALA A 89 -35.53 -26.32 -24.51
N SER A 90 -35.96 -26.66 -23.30
CA SER A 90 -36.34 -28.03 -22.94
C SER A 90 -37.53 -28.44 -23.80
N ARG A 91 -37.29 -29.36 -24.75
CA ARG A 91 -38.35 -30.11 -25.40
C ARG A 91 -38.98 -31.01 -24.34
N ILE A 92 -40.17 -30.64 -23.92
CA ILE A 92 -41.11 -31.50 -23.21
C ILE A 92 -41.26 -32.78 -24.05
N TYR A 93 -40.96 -33.94 -23.48
CA TYR A 93 -41.44 -35.21 -24.00
C TYR A 93 -42.59 -35.65 -23.09
N ASN A 94 -43.78 -35.70 -23.67
CA ASN A 94 -44.89 -36.49 -23.12
C ASN A 94 -44.58 -37.97 -23.33
N THR A 95 -44.71 -38.75 -22.27
CA THR A 95 -45.30 -40.10 -22.27
C THR A 95 -45.89 -40.34 -20.90
#